data_AF-A0ABD0P4J4-F1
#
_entry.id   AF-A0ABD0P4J4-F1
#
_cell.length_a   1.000
_cell.length_b   1.000
_cell.length_c   1.000
_cell.angle_alpha   90.00
_cell.angle_beta   90.00
_cell.angle_gamma   90.00
#
_symmetry.space_group_name_H-M   'P 1'
#
loop_
_entity.id
_entity.type
_entity.pdbx_description
1 polymer ?
#
loop_
_entity_poly.entity_id
_entity_poly.type
_entity_poly.pdbx_seq_one_letter_code
_entity_poly.pdbx_strand_id
1 'polypeptide(L)'
;MFTKGLADSGYWGDKFFGRIMTTEVQIGEGCVHKTCRAKVIYGLDPVFESGSTCITKVKNPIAYGAKEESNLAERNLEITKQ
;
A
#
# COMPACT_ATOMS: atom_id res chain seq x y z
N MET A 1 9.78 22.79 7.72
CA MET A 1 9.97 22.21 9.06
C MET A 1 8.69 22.49 9.85
N PHE A 2 7.83 21.49 10.03
CA PHE A 2 6.63 21.65 10.85
C PHE A 2 7.01 21.36 12.30
N THR A 3 7.08 22.40 13.11
CA THR A 3 7.31 22.32 14.56
C THR A 3 6.11 21.64 15.22
N LYS A 4 6.22 20.32 15.44
CA LYS A 4 5.30 19.56 16.29
C LYS A 4 5.50 20.00 17.75
N GLY A 5 4.44 20.54 18.35
CA GLY A 5 4.40 20.84 19.78
C GLY A 5 4.40 19.57 20.62
N LEU A 6 4.78 19.70 21.89
CA LEU A 6 5.00 18.65 22.89
C LEU A 6 3.73 17.84 23.28
N ALA A 7 2.58 18.09 22.64
CA ALA A 7 1.27 17.57 23.03
C ALA A 7 0.42 17.01 21.87
N ASP A 8 0.99 16.79 20.68
CA ASP A 8 0.31 16.06 19.60
C ASP A 8 0.92 14.67 19.42
N SER A 9 0.56 13.74 20.31
CA SER A 9 0.65 12.32 19.97
C SER A 9 -0.47 12.03 18.96
N GLY A 10 -0.26 12.42 17.70
CA GLY A 10 -1.23 12.19 16.62
C GLY A 10 -1.73 10.75 16.69
N TYR A 11 -2.98 10.58 17.12
CA TYR A 11 -3.60 9.28 17.31
C TYR A 11 -4.04 8.76 15.94
N TRP A 12 -3.40 7.69 15.47
CA TRP A 12 -3.63 7.10 14.15
C TRP A 12 -4.79 6.10 14.12
N GLY A 13 -5.56 6.01 15.21
CA GLY A 13 -6.57 4.97 15.40
C GLY A 13 -6.00 3.70 16.03
N ASP A 14 -6.90 2.76 16.28
CA ASP A 14 -6.55 1.45 16.84
C ASP A 14 -5.83 0.57 15.81
N LYS A 15 -4.88 -0.23 16.30
CA LYS A 15 -4.17 -1.21 15.48
C LYS A 15 -4.97 -2.52 15.49
N PHE A 16 -5.35 -2.98 14.31
CA PHE A 16 -6.04 -4.24 14.15
C PHE A 16 -5.10 -5.34 13.64
N PHE A 17 -5.25 -6.54 14.18
CA PHE A 17 -4.53 -7.73 13.72
C PHE A 17 -5.46 -8.60 12.90
N GLY A 18 -4.95 -9.15 11.81
CA GLY A 18 -5.69 -10.09 10.97
C GLY A 18 -4.85 -10.62 9.82
N ARG A 19 -5.49 -11.46 9.01
CA ARG A 19 -4.87 -12.08 7.84
C ARG A 19 -5.74 -11.86 6.62
N ILE A 20 -5.10 -11.50 5.52
CA ILE A 20 -5.72 -11.34 4.22
C ILE A 20 -5.05 -12.27 3.21
N MET A 21 -5.77 -12.60 2.14
CA MET A 21 -5.26 -13.36 1.01
C MET A 21 -5.53 -12.59 -0.28
N THR A 22 -4.50 -12.38 -1.09
CA THR A 22 -4.66 -11.81 -2.43
C THR A 22 -5.43 -12.78 -3.31
N THR A 23 -6.54 -12.34 -3.90
CA THR A 23 -7.37 -13.15 -4.81
C THR A 23 -7.15 -12.79 -6.27
N GLU A 24 -6.85 -11.52 -6.57
CA GLU A 24 -6.59 -11.05 -7.93
C GLU A 24 -5.39 -10.11 -7.89
N VAL A 25 -4.37 -10.41 -8.69
CA VAL A 25 -3.16 -9.60 -8.83
C VAL A 25 -3.41 -8.54 -9.89
N GLN A 26 -3.19 -7.26 -9.55
CA GLN A 26 -3.25 -6.11 -10.47
C GLN A 26 -4.64 -5.84 -11.08
N ILE A 27 -5.64 -5.50 -10.25
CA ILE A 27 -6.93 -4.98 -10.73
C ILE A 27 -6.75 -3.61 -11.42
N GLY A 28 -5.71 -2.87 -11.03
CA GLY A 28 -5.35 -1.60 -11.64
C GLY A 28 -3.94 -1.17 -11.26
N GLU A 29 -3.26 -0.53 -12.19
CA GLU A 29 -1.93 0.03 -12.00
C GLU A 29 -1.98 1.55 -12.15
N GLY A 30 -1.53 2.26 -11.12
CA GLY A 30 -1.18 3.67 -11.22
C GLY A 30 0.34 3.80 -11.29
N CYS A 31 0.85 4.99 -11.60
CA CYS A 31 2.30 5.22 -11.65
C CYS A 31 2.98 4.70 -10.37
N VAL A 32 2.51 5.15 -9.20
CA VAL A 32 3.22 4.88 -7.93
C VAL A 32 2.75 3.60 -7.23
N HIS A 33 1.61 3.01 -7.60
CA HIS A 33 1.00 1.92 -6.82
C HIS A 33 0.37 0.84 -7.70
N LYS A 34 0.54 -0.42 -7.27
CA LYS A 34 -0.21 -1.57 -7.77
C LYS A 34 -1.39 -1.84 -6.85
N THR A 35 -2.56 -2.08 -7.45
CA THR A 35 -3.79 -2.34 -6.72
C THR A 35 -4.18 -3.80 -6.90
N CYS A 36 -4.37 -4.53 -5.81
CA CYS A 36 -4.75 -5.94 -5.82
C CYS A 36 -6.04 -6.16 -5.03
N ARG A 37 -6.79 -7.20 -5.39
CA ARG A 37 -7.96 -7.64 -4.62
C ARG A 37 -7.50 -8.60 -3.55
N ALA A 38 -8.01 -8.44 -2.35
CA ALA A 38 -7.77 -9.36 -1.27
C ALA A 38 -9.08 -9.77 -0.59
N LYS A 39 -9.06 -10.92 0.06
CA LYS A 39 -10.15 -11.41 0.90
C LYS A 39 -9.64 -11.52 2.33
N VAL A 40 -10.42 -11.03 3.28
CA VAL A 40 -10.11 -11.17 4.71
C VAL A 40 -10.34 -12.62 5.12
N ILE A 41 -9.33 -13.25 5.71
CA ILE A 41 -9.44 -14.62 6.21
C ILE A 41 -9.97 -14.59 7.63
N TYR A 42 -9.37 -13.76 8.49
CA TYR A 42 -9.80 -13.53 9.88
C TYR A 42 -9.16 -12.26 10.45
N GLY A 43 -9.73 -11.77 11.56
CA GLY A 43 -9.28 -10.55 12.23
C GLY A 43 -9.69 -9.28 11.48
N LEU A 44 -9.09 -8.15 11.85
CA LEU A 44 -9.46 -6.80 11.37
C LEU A 44 -10.85 -6.31 11.80
N ASP A 45 -11.51 -7.01 12.72
CA ASP A 45 -12.74 -6.59 13.37
C ASP A 45 -12.51 -5.32 14.21
N PRO A 46 -13.42 -4.32 14.18
CA PRO A 46 -14.74 -4.32 13.52
C PRO A 46 -14.72 -3.75 12.10
N VAL A 47 -13.54 -3.44 11.54
CA VAL A 47 -13.43 -2.76 10.25
C VAL A 47 -13.78 -3.70 9.09
N PHE A 48 -13.38 -4.96 9.19
CA PHE A 48 -13.70 -5.98 8.19
C PHE A 48 -14.18 -7.27 8.85
N GLU A 49 -15.22 -7.85 8.28
CA GLU A 49 -15.68 -9.19 8.63
C GLU A 49 -14.83 -10.27 7.92
N SER A 50 -14.80 -11.46 8.51
CA SER A 50 -14.16 -12.61 7.87
C SER A 50 -14.87 -12.95 6.56
N GLY A 51 -14.12 -13.04 5.47
CA GLY A 51 -14.65 -13.28 4.13
C GLY A 51 -14.93 -12.00 3.32
N SER A 52 -14.85 -10.80 3.91
CA SER A 52 -15.01 -9.55 3.18
C SER A 52 -13.96 -9.39 2.09
N THR A 53 -14.35 -8.79 0.97
CA THR A 53 -13.41 -8.39 -0.10
C THR A 53 -12.90 -6.98 0.18
N CYS A 54 -11.59 -6.80 0.10
CA CYS A 54 -10.92 -5.52 0.27
C CYS A 54 -9.89 -5.28 -0.84
N ILE A 55 -9.34 -4.06 -0.88
CA ILE A 55 -8.35 -3.64 -1.87
C ILE A 55 -7.04 -3.32 -1.15
N THR A 56 -5.94 -3.89 -1.63
CA THR A 56 -4.60 -3.56 -1.15
C THR A 56 -3.88 -2.74 -2.19
N LYS A 57 -3.40 -1.55 -1.81
CA LYS A 57 -2.54 -0.70 -2.65
C LYS A 57 -1.11 -0.82 -2.14
N VAL A 58 -0.24 -1.41 -2.95
CA VAL A 58 1.18 -1.58 -2.64
C VAL A 58 1.96 -0.61 -3.50
N LYS A 59 2.89 0.15 -2.90
CA LYS A 59 3.79 1.03 -3.65
C LYS A 59 4.53 0.18 -4.68
N ASN A 60 4.49 0.60 -5.93
CA ASN A 60 5.22 -0.06 -7.00
C ASN A 60 6.71 0.16 -6.72
N PRO A 61 7.53 -0.89 -6.60
CA PRO A 61 8.98 -0.72 -6.52
C PRO A 61 9.54 -0.01 -7.76
N ILE A 62 8.78 -0.01 -8.87
CA ILE A 62 9.10 0.69 -10.11
C ILE A 62 7.95 1.64 -10.44
N ALA A 63 8.08 2.92 -10.13
CA ALA A 63 7.00 3.92 -10.26
C ALA A 63 6.48 4.16 -11.72
N TYR A 64 7.04 3.45 -12.70
CA TYR A 64 6.66 3.54 -14.11
C TYR A 64 6.83 2.20 -14.84
N GLY A 65 6.84 1.08 -14.13
CA GLY A 65 7.28 -0.22 -14.67
C GLY A 65 6.48 -0.75 -15.87
N ALA A 66 5.26 -0.24 -16.08
CA ALA A 66 4.41 -0.56 -17.21
C ALA A 66 4.53 0.39 -18.42
N LYS A 67 5.38 1.43 -18.36
CA LYS A 67 5.72 2.25 -19.54
C LYS A 67 7.04 1.75 -20.11
N GLU A 68 7.13 1.58 -21.43
CA GLU A 68 8.42 1.44 -22.14
C GLU A 68 9.19 2.78 -22.08
N GLU A 69 9.65 3.18 -20.90
CA GLU A 69 10.66 4.23 -20.79
C GLU A 69 12.03 3.57 -20.56
N SER A 70 13.00 3.92 -21.38
CA SER A 70 14.36 3.36 -21.34
C SER A 70 15.15 3.73 -20.08
N ASN A 71 14.66 4.69 -19.28
CA ASN A 71 15.33 5.22 -18.08
C ASN A 71 14.74 4.72 -16.75
N LEU A 72 13.89 3.69 -16.76
CA LEU A 72 13.26 3.14 -15.56
C LEU A 72 14.27 2.69 -14.50
N ALA A 73 15.35 2.02 -14.93
CA ALA A 73 16.38 1.53 -14.03
C ALA A 73 17.11 2.66 -13.28
N GLU A 74 17.42 3.76 -13.98
CA GLU A 74 18.13 4.92 -13.43
C GLU A 74 17.25 5.69 -12.43
N ARG A 75 15.96 5.91 -12.75
CA ARG A 75 15.00 6.52 -11.82
C ARG A 75 14.76 5.68 -10.58
N ASN A 76 14.67 4.36 -10.71
CA ASN A 76 14.51 3.46 -9.56
C ASN A 76 15.74 3.47 -8.64
N LEU A 77 16.94 3.57 -9.22
CA LEU A 77 18.19 3.66 -8.47
C LEU A 77 18.22 4.94 -7.61
N GLU A 78 17.79 6.08 -8.17
CA GLU A 78 17.69 7.33 -7.42
C GLU A 78 16.65 7.26 -6.28
N ILE A 79 15.49 6.63 -6.50
CA ILE A 79 14.46 6.46 -5.46
C ILE A 79 14.95 5.56 -4.31
N THR A 80 15.81 4.57 -4.58
CA THR A 80 16.32 3.63 -3.56
C THR A 80 17.38 4.27 -2.65
N LYS A 81 18.01 5.38 -3.07
CA LYS A 81 19.05 6.08 -2.31
C LYS A 81 18.51 7.06 -1.26
N GLN A 82 17.19 7.27 -1.20
CA GLN A 82 16.52 8.23 -0.32
C GLN A 82 15.97 7.54 0.93
#